data_AF-A0A9N8JPM2-F1
#
_entry.id   AF-A0A9N8JPM2-F1
#
_cell.length_a   1.000
_cell.length_b   1.000
_cell.length_c   1.000
_cell.angle_alpha   90.00
_cell.angle_beta   90.00
_cell.angle_gamma   90.00
#
_symmetry.space_group_name_H-M   'P 1'
#
loop_
_entity.id
_entity.type
_entity.pdbx_description
1 polymer ?
#
loop_
_entity_poly.entity_id
_entity_poly.type
_entity_poly.pdbx_seq_one_letter_code
_entity_poly.pdbx_strand_id
1 'polypeptide(L)'
;MEAFGELMDPDALKELRENIAKKVANKEEMTVPLHFLYWSDGREDKVPGPKSQMTQQDPAEYLEMLSKKYYYNVNLVFTSLPRNYTVWKQNPPRADLYLYGHPRGRFPSTDQFTYHVWSLLNNKVSECDCRLCEGNVRGQARARMRPKH
;
A
#
# COMPACT_ATOMS: atom_id res chain seq x y z
N MET A 1 29.66 -1.80 -17.17
CA MET A 1 28.26 -2.03 -17.56
C MET A 1 27.94 -3.45 -17.13
N GLU A 2 27.45 -3.63 -15.90
CA GLU A 2 27.24 -4.96 -15.31
C GLU A 2 25.77 -5.35 -15.39
N ALA A 3 25.57 -6.62 -15.73
CA ALA A 3 24.35 -7.22 -16.20
C ALA A 3 23.28 -7.33 -15.10
N PHE A 4 22.18 -6.62 -15.25
CA PHE A 4 20.95 -6.82 -14.48
C PHE A 4 19.98 -7.72 -15.25
N GLY A 5 20.41 -8.95 -15.50
CA GLY A 5 19.70 -9.90 -16.35
C GLY A 5 19.91 -11.35 -15.96
N GLU A 6 19.98 -11.66 -14.66
CA GLU A 6 19.81 -13.04 -14.22
C GLU A 6 18.33 -13.41 -14.35
N LEU A 7 18.02 -14.06 -15.47
CA LEU A 7 16.84 -14.89 -15.63
C LEU A 7 16.82 -15.88 -14.45
N MET A 8 15.88 -15.69 -13.52
CA MET A 8 15.69 -16.61 -12.40
C MET A 8 15.55 -18.04 -12.93
N ASP A 9 16.37 -18.94 -12.38
CA ASP A 9 16.34 -20.36 -12.69
C ASP A 9 14.92 -20.92 -12.50
N PRO A 10 14.35 -21.61 -13.51
CA PRO A 10 12.97 -22.10 -13.44
C PRO A 10 12.73 -23.10 -12.30
N ASP A 11 13.76 -23.83 -11.85
CA ASP A 11 13.67 -24.72 -10.70
C ASP A 11 13.67 -23.92 -9.38
N ALA A 12 14.41 -22.81 -9.31
CA ALA A 12 14.36 -21.90 -8.16
C ALA A 12 12.98 -21.24 -7.99
N LEU A 13 12.31 -20.89 -9.09
CA LEU A 13 10.93 -20.39 -9.05
C LEU A 13 9.93 -21.43 -8.58
N LYS A 14 10.13 -22.70 -8.97
CA LYS A 14 9.28 -23.82 -8.54
C LYS A 14 9.47 -24.11 -7.05
N GLU A 15 10.71 -24.20 -6.58
CA GLU A 15 11.03 -24.41 -5.17
C GLU A 15 10.49 -23.27 -4.29
N LEU A 16 10.64 -22.01 -4.74
CA LEU A 16 10.06 -20.85 -4.06
C LEU A 16 8.54 -20.97 -3.93
N ARG A 17 7.84 -21.37 -5.01
CA ARG A 17 6.38 -21.58 -4.99
C ARG A 17 5.97 -22.68 -4.03
N GLU A 18 6.70 -23.80 -4.02
CA GLU A 18 6.43 -24.92 -3.11
C GLU A 18 6.67 -24.52 -1.64
N ASN A 19 7.73 -23.76 -1.36
CA ASN A 19 8.02 -23.23 -0.03
C ASN A 19 6.95 -22.24 0.44
N ILE A 20 6.47 -21.36 -0.44
CA ILE A 20 5.34 -20.47 -0.16
C ILE A 20 4.09 -21.30 0.12
N ALA A 21 3.75 -22.28 -0.72
CA ALA A 21 2.57 -23.12 -0.55
C ALA A 21 2.58 -23.90 0.78
N LYS A 22 3.74 -24.42 1.20
CA LYS A 22 3.91 -25.06 2.52
C LYS A 22 3.68 -24.07 3.66
N LYS A 23 4.25 -22.87 3.58
CA LYS A 23 4.03 -21.81 4.58
C LYS A 23 2.56 -21.41 4.67
N VAL A 24 1.87 -21.30 3.53
CA VAL A 24 0.43 -21.05 3.48
C VAL A 24 -0.35 -22.17 4.18
N ALA A 25 -0.05 -23.43 3.86
CA ALA A 25 -0.71 -24.59 4.45
C ALA A 25 -0.51 -24.67 5.98
N ASN A 26 0.69 -24.34 6.44
CA ASN A 26 1.05 -24.33 7.87
C ASN A 26 0.60 -23.06 8.61
N LYS A 27 0.02 -22.07 7.92
CA LYS A 27 -0.29 -20.74 8.45
C LYS A 27 0.93 -20.03 9.07
N GLU A 28 2.11 -20.28 8.53
CA GLU A 28 3.32 -19.61 8.95
C GLU A 28 3.32 -18.14 8.51
N GLU A 29 3.95 -17.29 9.31
CA GLU A 29 4.11 -15.88 8.99
C GLU A 29 5.08 -15.68 7.82
N MET A 30 4.69 -14.85 6.87
CA MET A 30 5.54 -14.43 5.76
C MET A 30 5.79 -12.94 5.85
N THR A 31 7.07 -12.56 5.94
CA THR A 31 7.47 -11.16 5.99
C THR A 31 7.40 -10.54 4.60
N VAL A 32 6.76 -9.39 4.51
CA VAL A 32 6.51 -8.69 3.24
C VAL A 32 6.99 -7.25 3.33
N PRO A 33 8.21 -6.97 2.81
CA PRO A 33 8.69 -5.60 2.71
C PRO A 33 8.07 -4.87 1.51
N LEU A 34 6.99 -4.10 1.72
CA LEU A 34 6.24 -3.45 0.63
C LEU A 34 7.07 -2.46 -0.21
N HIS A 35 8.16 -1.92 0.33
CA HIS A 35 9.01 -0.98 -0.41
C HIS A 35 9.71 -1.60 -1.63
N PHE A 36 9.86 -2.93 -1.68
CA PHE A 36 10.49 -3.63 -2.81
C PHE A 36 9.52 -4.08 -3.90
N LEU A 37 8.21 -4.10 -3.63
CA LEU A 37 7.27 -4.88 -4.43
C LEU A 37 6.82 -4.22 -5.74
N TYR A 38 6.96 -2.91 -5.91
CA TYR A 38 6.75 -2.22 -7.20
C TYR A 38 7.18 -0.75 -7.10
N TRP A 39 7.29 -0.06 -8.25
CA TRP A 39 7.34 1.41 -8.35
C TRP A 39 6.04 2.00 -7.80
N SER A 40 5.99 2.10 -6.47
CA SER A 40 4.98 2.84 -5.73
C SER A 40 4.70 4.16 -6.44
N ASP A 41 3.41 4.43 -6.69
CA ASP A 41 2.94 5.71 -7.17
C ASP A 41 3.00 6.78 -6.05
N GLY A 42 3.58 6.43 -4.90
CA GLY A 42 3.91 7.29 -3.78
C GLY A 42 4.49 8.62 -4.22
N ARG A 43 3.69 9.67 -4.07
CA ARG A 43 4.01 11.06 -4.38
C ARG A 43 4.33 11.81 -3.10
N GLU A 44 5.59 12.21 -2.96
CA GLU A 44 6.06 13.03 -1.85
C GLU A 44 5.31 14.37 -1.77
N ASP A 45 4.86 14.93 -2.90
CA ASP A 45 4.05 16.16 -2.92
C ASP A 45 2.64 16.00 -2.34
N LYS A 46 2.23 14.76 -2.02
CA LYS A 46 0.99 14.45 -1.32
C LYS A 46 1.18 14.25 0.17
N VAL A 47 2.41 14.24 0.67
CA VAL A 47 2.71 14.14 2.10
C VAL A 47 2.49 15.50 2.76
N PRO A 48 1.92 15.56 3.99
CA PRO A 48 1.76 16.81 4.71
C PRO A 48 3.08 17.56 4.88
N GLY A 49 3.06 18.87 4.61
CA GLY A 49 4.22 19.74 4.83
C GLY A 49 4.38 20.16 6.30
N PRO A 50 5.47 20.88 6.63
CA PRO A 50 5.81 21.28 8.00
C PRO A 50 4.78 22.21 8.66
N LYS A 51 3.91 22.86 7.87
CA LYS A 51 2.83 23.72 8.36
C LYS A 51 1.51 22.97 8.61
N SER A 52 1.48 21.65 8.43
CA SER A 52 0.27 20.86 8.64
C SER A 52 -0.08 20.72 10.12
N GLN A 53 -1.37 20.58 10.45
CA GLN A 53 -1.83 20.23 11.79
C GLN A 53 -1.72 18.72 12.06
N MET A 54 -0.66 18.10 11.55
CA MET A 54 -0.45 16.67 11.62
C MET A 54 0.99 16.38 12.01
N THR A 55 1.18 15.29 12.73
CA THR A 55 2.49 14.83 13.15
C THR A 55 2.80 13.52 12.45
N GLN A 56 3.95 13.45 11.77
CA GLN A 56 4.41 12.20 11.17
C GLN A 56 4.67 11.17 12.28
N GLN A 57 4.29 9.93 12.05
CA GLN A 57 4.45 8.84 13.01
C GLN A 57 5.41 7.79 12.46
N ASP A 58 6.01 7.03 13.37
CA ASP A 58 6.66 5.77 13.03
C ASP A 58 5.60 4.79 12.47
N PRO A 59 5.89 4.06 11.37
CA PRO A 59 4.91 3.20 10.73
C PRO A 59 4.66 1.88 11.45
N ALA A 60 5.43 1.49 12.48
CA ALA A 60 5.36 0.16 13.09
C ALA A 60 3.95 -0.21 13.57
N GLU A 61 3.28 0.68 14.31
CA GLU A 61 1.91 0.45 14.80
C GLU A 61 0.92 0.29 13.62
N TYR A 62 1.09 1.11 12.57
CA TYR A 62 0.25 1.04 11.38
C TYR A 62 0.45 -0.28 10.62
N LEU A 63 1.69 -0.74 10.51
CA LEU A 63 2.05 -2.01 9.85
C LEU A 63 1.55 -3.22 10.63
N GLU A 64 1.59 -3.17 11.96
CA GLU A 64 1.01 -4.21 12.81
C GLU A 64 -0.50 -4.31 12.59
N MET A 65 -1.20 -3.17 12.60
CA MET A 65 -2.63 -3.12 12.28
C MET A 65 -2.94 -3.62 10.87
N LEU A 66 -2.11 -3.28 9.88
CA LEU A 66 -2.26 -3.73 8.50
C LEU A 66 -2.11 -5.24 8.39
N SER A 67 -1.10 -5.82 9.06
CA SER A 67 -0.84 -7.26 9.08
C SER A 67 -2.01 -8.04 9.71
N LYS A 68 -2.57 -7.52 10.81
CA LYS A 68 -3.76 -8.10 11.46
C LYS A 68 -5.01 -8.05 10.58
N LYS A 69 -5.17 -7.01 9.76
CA LYS A 69 -6.35 -6.79 8.91
C LYS A 69 -6.26 -7.45 7.54
N TYR A 70 -5.06 -7.67 7.04
CA TYR A 70 -4.85 -8.30 5.74
C TYR A 70 -5.05 -9.81 5.86
N TYR A 71 -6.31 -10.24 5.81
CA TYR A 71 -6.68 -11.65 5.91
C TYR A 71 -6.97 -12.23 4.52
N TYR A 72 -5.94 -12.75 3.85
CA TYR A 72 -6.05 -13.37 2.52
C TYR A 72 -5.45 -14.79 2.49
N ASN A 73 -5.95 -15.70 3.35
CA ASN A 73 -5.48 -17.09 3.48
C ASN A 73 -3.99 -17.28 3.82
N VAL A 74 -3.23 -16.20 3.95
CA VAL A 74 -1.82 -16.14 4.33
C VAL A 74 -1.62 -15.13 5.45
N ASN A 75 -0.79 -15.48 6.42
CA ASN A 75 -0.40 -14.60 7.52
C ASN A 75 0.75 -13.72 7.04
N LEU A 76 0.45 -12.55 6.47
CA LEU A 76 1.47 -11.60 6.02
C LEU A 76 1.83 -10.63 7.13
N VAL A 77 3.12 -10.51 7.41
CA VAL A 77 3.70 -9.53 8.32
C VAL A 77 4.37 -8.45 7.51
N PHE A 78 3.76 -7.28 7.43
CA PHE A 78 4.33 -6.14 6.69
C PHE A 78 5.41 -5.46 7.52
N THR A 79 6.62 -5.38 6.98
CA THR A 79 7.78 -4.82 7.71
C THR A 79 8.12 -3.40 7.29
N SER A 80 7.48 -2.90 6.23
CA SER A 80 7.72 -1.56 5.69
C SER A 80 6.53 -1.11 4.85
N LEU A 81 6.36 0.20 4.72
CA LEU A 81 5.40 0.81 3.80
C LEU A 81 5.92 0.75 2.35
N PRO A 82 5.04 0.92 1.34
CA PRO A 82 5.50 1.20 -0.01
C PRO A 82 6.36 2.48 -0.05
N ARG A 83 7.24 2.57 -1.05
CA ARG A 83 8.13 3.73 -1.20
C ARG A 83 7.35 5.05 -1.25
N ASN A 84 7.82 6.08 -0.57
CA ASN A 84 7.21 7.41 -0.45
C ASN A 84 5.85 7.47 0.24
N TYR A 85 5.42 6.37 0.89
CA TYR A 85 4.28 6.42 1.80
C TYR A 85 4.73 6.74 3.22
N THR A 86 3.92 7.52 3.93
CA THR A 86 4.20 7.93 5.32
C THR A 86 2.91 7.96 6.14
N VAL A 87 3.03 7.65 7.43
CA VAL A 87 1.90 7.66 8.37
C VAL A 87 1.89 8.98 9.13
N TRP A 88 0.71 9.56 9.27
CA TRP A 88 0.50 10.85 9.91
C TRP A 88 -0.70 10.78 10.85
N LYS A 89 -0.51 11.30 12.06
CA LYS A 89 -1.57 11.46 13.05
C LYS A 89 -2.09 12.88 13.01
N GLN A 90 -3.41 13.04 13.01
CA GLN A 90 -4.00 14.36 13.18
C GLN A 90 -3.76 14.86 14.61
N ASN A 91 -3.42 16.14 14.76
CA ASN A 91 -3.27 16.76 16.07
C ASN A 91 -4.65 16.95 16.74
N PRO A 92 -4.71 17.05 18.08
CA PRO A 92 -5.96 17.18 18.83
C PRO A 92 -6.93 18.25 18.27
N PRO A 93 -8.26 18.03 18.38
CA PRO A 93 -8.93 17.02 19.22
C PRO A 93 -9.12 15.65 18.54
N ARG A 94 -8.80 15.54 17.24
CA ARG A 94 -8.87 14.27 16.52
C ARG A 94 -7.54 13.53 16.66
N ALA A 95 -7.58 12.21 16.73
CA ALA A 95 -6.40 11.36 16.87
C ALA A 95 -6.30 10.30 15.76
N ASP A 96 -6.99 10.54 14.63
CA ASP A 96 -7.05 9.62 13.51
C ASP A 96 -5.66 9.46 12.86
N LEU A 97 -5.33 8.22 12.51
CA LEU A 97 -4.13 7.86 11.75
C LEU A 97 -4.45 7.79 10.26
N TYR A 98 -3.61 8.42 9.47
CA TYR A 98 -3.75 8.52 8.03
C TYR A 98 -2.49 8.02 7.35
N LEU A 99 -2.67 7.35 6.21
CA LEU A 99 -1.57 6.98 5.35
C LEU A 99 -1.56 7.88 4.11
N TYR A 100 -0.45 8.58 3.91
CA TYR A 100 -0.20 9.45 2.77
C TYR A 100 0.80 8.80 1.81
N GLY A 101 0.78 9.25 0.56
CA GLY A 101 1.66 8.76 -0.51
C GLY A 101 0.88 8.55 -1.81
N HIS A 102 -0.34 8.04 -1.75
CA HIS A 102 -1.11 7.77 -2.98
C HIS A 102 -1.32 9.06 -3.83
N PRO A 103 -1.10 9.04 -5.17
CA PRO A 103 -1.17 10.22 -6.03
C PRO A 103 -2.47 11.01 -5.93
N ARG A 104 -3.54 10.29 -5.63
CA ARG A 104 -4.91 10.80 -5.56
C ARG A 104 -5.40 11.16 -4.16
N GLY A 105 -4.56 11.00 -3.12
CA GLY A 105 -4.90 11.44 -1.78
C GLY A 105 -4.34 10.54 -0.67
N ARG A 106 -5.10 10.41 0.41
CA ARG A 106 -4.71 9.69 1.62
C ARG A 106 -5.71 8.58 1.95
N PHE A 107 -5.23 7.52 2.57
CA PHE A 107 -6.09 6.51 3.17
C PHE A 107 -6.44 6.91 4.61
N PRO A 108 -7.73 6.93 4.99
CA PRO A 108 -8.18 7.29 6.33
C PRO A 108 -8.12 6.14 7.33
N SER A 109 -7.85 4.92 6.88
CA SER A 109 -7.70 3.75 7.73
C SER A 109 -6.89 2.66 7.02
N THR A 110 -6.37 1.74 7.80
CA THR A 110 -5.75 0.49 7.32
C THR A 110 -6.70 -0.34 6.46
N ASP A 111 -8.01 -0.35 6.77
CA ASP A 111 -9.00 -1.13 5.99
C ASP A 111 -9.12 -0.62 4.55
N GLN A 112 -9.04 0.69 4.32
CA GLN A 112 -9.10 1.21 2.95
C GLN A 112 -7.81 0.95 2.18
N PHE A 113 -6.70 0.79 2.90
CA PHE A 113 -5.41 0.53 2.29
C PHE A 113 -5.23 -0.94 1.88
N THR A 114 -5.88 -1.90 2.55
CA THR A 114 -5.73 -3.35 2.24
C THR A 114 -6.11 -3.68 0.79
N TYR A 115 -7.13 -3.03 0.23
CA TYR A 115 -7.52 -3.16 -1.20
C TYR A 115 -6.38 -2.75 -2.14
N HIS A 116 -5.71 -1.65 -1.82
CA HIS A 116 -4.57 -1.19 -2.59
C HIS A 116 -3.37 -2.14 -2.44
N VAL A 117 -3.08 -2.58 -1.21
CA VAL A 117 -2.03 -3.59 -0.93
C VAL A 117 -2.28 -4.88 -1.69
N TRP A 118 -3.52 -5.37 -1.72
CA TRP A 118 -3.87 -6.55 -2.50
C TRP A 118 -3.54 -6.37 -3.98
N SER A 119 -3.91 -5.21 -4.54
CA SER A 119 -3.61 -4.89 -5.94
C SER A 119 -2.11 -4.79 -6.22
N LEU A 120 -1.32 -4.26 -5.27
CA LEU A 120 0.14 -4.22 -5.34
C LEU A 120 0.74 -5.63 -5.33
N LEU A 121 0.34 -6.47 -4.37
CA LEU A 121 0.86 -7.82 -4.21
C LEU A 121 0.50 -8.76 -5.37
N ASN A 122 -0.62 -8.51 -6.04
CA ASN A 122 -1.08 -9.33 -7.17
C ASN A 122 -0.71 -8.74 -8.54
N ASN A 123 0.04 -7.63 -8.58
CA ASN A 123 0.36 -6.90 -9.82
C ASN A 123 -0.89 -6.52 -10.63
N LYS A 124 -1.97 -6.11 -9.94
CA LYS A 124 -3.28 -5.75 -10.50
C LYS A 124 -3.64 -4.27 -10.29
N VAL A 125 -2.65 -3.39 -10.29
CA VAL A 125 -2.83 -1.96 -9.97
C VAL A 125 -3.79 -1.26 -10.95
N SER A 126 -3.79 -1.65 -12.22
CA SER A 126 -4.73 -1.13 -13.23
C SER A 126 -6.20 -1.48 -12.96
N GLU A 127 -6.42 -2.54 -12.18
CA GLU A 127 -7.74 -3.04 -11.77
C GLU A 127 -8.04 -2.70 -10.30
N CYS A 128 -7.22 -1.83 -9.69
CA CYS A 128 -7.36 -1.51 -8.27
C CYS A 128 -8.70 -0.82 -7.99
N ASP A 129 -9.48 -1.44 -7.12
CA ASP A 129 -10.80 -1.00 -6.66
C ASP A 129 -10.72 -0.19 -5.35
N CYS A 130 -9.51 0.20 -4.93
CA CYS A 130 -9.39 1.06 -3.76
C CYS A 130 -10.07 2.40 -4.05
N ARG A 131 -10.66 3.00 -3.02
CA ARG A 131 -11.41 4.25 -3.11
C ARG A 131 -10.69 5.38 -3.88
N LEU A 132 -9.35 5.42 -3.80
CA LEU A 132 -8.54 6.43 -4.48
C LEU A 132 -8.35 6.09 -5.97
N CYS A 133 -8.17 4.82 -6.34
CA CYS A 133 -8.05 4.35 -7.72
C CYS A 133 -9.38 4.39 -8.49
N GLU A 134 -10.51 4.20 -7.82
CA GLU A 134 -11.85 4.32 -8.45
C GLU A 134 -12.28 5.78 -8.71
N GLY A 135 -11.57 6.76 -8.14
CA GLY A 135 -11.94 8.18 -8.26
C GLY A 135 -13.00 8.64 -7.25
N ASN A 136 -13.28 7.86 -6.21
CA ASN A 136 -14.16 8.22 -5.08
C ASN A 136 -13.47 9.15 -4.06
N VAL A 137 -12.70 10.12 -4.55
CA VAL A 137 -12.01 11.12 -3.72
C VAL A 137 -13.01 12.20 -3.35
N ARG A 138 -13.35 12.31 -2.06
CA ARG A 138 -14.11 13.47 -1.53
C ARG A 138 -13.26 14.72 -1.79
N GLY A 139 -13.63 15.52 -2.80
CA GLY A 139 -12.97 16.79 -3.12
C GLY A 139 -12.62 17.00 -4.60
N GLN A 140 -12.68 15.98 -5.45
CA GLN A 140 -12.69 16.20 -6.90
C GLN A 140 -14.14 16.25 -7.37
N ALA A 141 -14.76 17.43 -7.21
CA ALA A 141 -15.92 17.78 -8.00
C ALA A 141 -15.59 17.47 -9.46
N ARG A 142 -16.46 16.67 -10.09
CA ARG A 142 -16.42 16.37 -11.51
C ARG A 142 -16.23 17.67 -12.29
N ALA A 143 -15.00 17.98 -12.71
CA ALA A 143 -14.74 18.76 -13.90
C ALA A 143 -15.04 17.85 -15.12
N ARG A 144 -16.26 17.30 -15.19
CA ARG A 144 -16.80 16.72 -16.41
C ARG A 144 -17.59 17.84 -17.06
N MET A 145 -17.03 18.30 -18.17
CA MET A 145 -17.62 19.20 -19.15
C MET A 145 -19.15 19.14 -19.17
N ARG A 146 -19.79 20.29 -18.90
CA ARG A 146 -21.15 20.55 -19.37
C ARG A 146 -21.08 20.67 -20.89
N PRO A 147 -21.79 19.86 -21.69
CA PRO A 147 -22.10 20.26 -23.05
C PRO A 147 -23.02 21.49 -22.97
N LYS A 148 -22.63 22.58 -23.62
CA LYS A 148 -23.55 23.67 -23.91
C LYS A 148 -24.51 23.15 -24.99
N HIS A 149 -25.80 23.07 -24.66
CA HIS A 149 -26.86 23.12 -25.67
C HIS A 149 -27.30 24.57 -25.79
#